data_AF-A0A3D2FZ22-F1
#
_entry.id   AF-A0A3D2FZ22-F1
#
_cell.length_a   1.000
_cell.length_b   1.000
_cell.length_c   1.000
_cell.angle_alpha   90.00
_cell.angle_beta   90.00
_cell.angle_gamma   90.00
#
_symmetry.space_group_name_H-M   'P 1'
#
loop_
_entity.id
_entity.type
_entity.pdbx_description
1 polymer ?
#
loop_
_entity_poly.entity_id
_entity_poly.type
_entity_poly.pdbx_seq_one_letter_code
_entity_poly.pdbx_strand_id
1 'polypeptide(L)'
;MYKDILDVYAQALTNNYGGEELIGSEISLLNMYCYEGNALDNVGYIFLDLDGDGTMELFIGAIGGDEFVANAVFDFYTYQDGHPVLLIDSMERARCYICDDNTLVIDGANSAFDTEYSCYSYANGTLTEIEPVESAYQQLDYTPFSQYGA
;
A
#
# COMPACT_ATOMS: atom_id res chain seq x y z
N MET A 1 10.67 2.48 -13.57
CA MET A 1 9.42 3.19 -13.29
C MET A 1 9.39 3.61 -11.83
N TYR A 2 9.28 2.67 -10.88
CA TYR A 2 9.18 2.95 -9.44
C TYR A 2 10.45 2.66 -8.63
N LYS A 3 11.63 2.65 -9.26
CA LYS A 3 12.86 2.19 -8.62
C LYS A 3 13.19 3.01 -7.37
N ASP A 4 13.11 4.33 -7.47
CA ASP A 4 13.50 5.22 -6.38
C ASP A 4 12.62 5.03 -5.13
N ILE A 5 11.32 4.77 -5.32
CA ILE A 5 10.39 4.43 -4.22
C ILE A 5 10.80 3.10 -3.56
N LEU A 6 11.04 2.07 -4.37
CA LEU A 6 11.44 0.75 -3.86
C LEU A 6 12.81 0.79 -3.16
N ASP A 7 13.76 1.59 -3.65
CA ASP A 7 15.06 1.79 -3.00
C ASP A 7 14.89 2.40 -1.59
N VAL A 8 14.01 3.40 -1.45
CA VAL A 8 13.72 4.04 -0.15
C VAL A 8 13.09 3.04 0.82
N TYR A 9 12.11 2.26 0.37
CA TYR A 9 11.52 1.19 1.17
C TYR A 9 12.54 0.13 1.59
N ALA A 10 13.34 -0.36 0.65
CA ALA A 10 14.38 -1.36 0.94
C ALA A 10 15.40 -0.82 1.95
N GLN A 11 15.81 0.45 1.83
CA GLN A 11 16.67 1.10 2.80
C GLN A 11 16.02 1.21 4.18
N ALA A 12 14.78 1.67 4.25
CA ALA A 12 14.07 1.84 5.52
C ALA A 12 13.89 0.52 6.27
N LEU A 13 13.47 -0.54 5.57
CA LEU A 13 13.27 -1.87 6.13
C LEU A 13 14.60 -2.51 6.55
N THR A 14 15.65 -2.38 5.74
CA THR A 14 16.99 -2.89 6.09
C THR A 14 17.53 -2.26 7.37
N ASN A 15 17.29 -0.97 7.55
CA ASN A 15 17.78 -0.21 8.70
C ASN A 15 16.78 -0.19 9.88
N ASN A 16 15.62 -0.84 9.75
CA ASN A 16 14.54 -0.85 10.74
C ASN A 16 14.14 0.57 11.19
N TYR A 17 13.89 1.45 10.22
CA TYR A 17 13.48 2.84 10.48
C TYR A 17 12.29 2.93 11.44
N GLY A 18 12.40 3.81 12.42
CA GLY A 18 11.30 4.19 13.30
C GLY A 18 10.41 5.28 12.71
N GLY A 19 9.35 5.67 13.41
CA GLY A 19 8.33 6.59 12.90
C GLY A 19 8.88 7.93 12.36
N GLU A 20 9.82 8.57 13.07
CA GLU A 20 10.41 9.84 12.58
C GLU A 20 11.20 9.65 11.28
N GLU A 21 11.92 8.54 11.14
CA GLU A 21 12.71 8.24 9.94
C GLU A 21 11.83 7.86 8.74
N LEU A 22 10.74 7.13 8.99
CA LEU A 22 9.73 6.80 7.97
C LEU A 22 9.03 8.07 7.46
N ILE A 23 8.59 8.94 8.37
CA ILE A 23 8.00 10.25 8.00
C ILE A 23 9.00 11.07 7.19
N GLY A 24 10.26 11.15 7.63
CA GLY A 24 11.31 11.88 6.93
C GLY A 24 11.68 11.28 5.57
N SER A 25 11.33 10.02 5.33
CA SER A 25 11.54 9.31 4.06
C SER A 25 10.31 9.34 3.15
N GLU A 26 9.21 9.96 3.60
CA GLU A 26 7.95 10.08 2.85
C GLU A 26 7.37 8.72 2.43
N ILE A 27 7.48 7.71 3.30
CA ILE A 27 6.89 6.38 3.12
C ILE A 27 5.98 6.02 4.30
N SER A 28 5.05 5.10 4.08
CA SER A 28 4.00 4.78 5.05
C SER A 28 4.53 4.46 6.46
N LEU A 29 3.88 5.03 7.47
CA LEU A 29 4.13 4.69 8.88
C LEU A 29 3.75 3.25 9.22
N LEU A 30 2.92 2.60 8.40
CA LEU A 30 2.44 1.24 8.65
C LEU A 30 3.57 0.19 8.63
N ASN A 31 4.72 0.52 8.04
CA ASN A 31 5.94 -0.29 8.11
C ASN A 31 6.35 -0.61 9.57
N MET A 32 6.05 0.27 10.54
CA MET A 32 6.38 0.04 11.95
C MET A 32 5.69 -1.19 12.55
N TYR A 33 4.58 -1.64 11.95
CA TYR A 33 3.79 -2.78 12.42
C TYR A 33 4.24 -4.12 11.80
N CYS A 34 5.24 -4.10 10.93
CA CYS A 34 5.83 -5.27 10.28
C CYS A 34 7.08 -5.80 11.00
N TYR A 35 7.12 -5.65 12.33
CA TYR A 35 8.31 -5.86 13.16
C TYR A 35 8.57 -7.32 13.59
N GLU A 36 7.62 -8.23 13.38
CA GLU A 36 7.78 -9.62 13.82
C GLU A 36 8.77 -10.37 12.93
N GLY A 37 9.99 -10.62 13.43
CA GLY A 37 11.01 -11.32 12.64
C GLY A 37 11.76 -10.35 11.73
N ASN A 38 11.83 -10.65 10.43
CA ASN A 38 12.57 -9.83 9.46
C ASN A 38 11.61 -8.90 8.71
N ALA A 39 11.75 -7.58 8.89
CA ALA A 39 10.90 -6.59 8.23
C ALA A 39 10.91 -6.72 6.69
N LEU A 40 12.04 -7.13 6.10
CA LEU A 40 12.16 -7.36 4.65
C LEU A 40 11.31 -8.54 4.14
N ASP A 41 10.98 -9.51 5.01
CA ASP A 41 10.10 -10.63 4.66
C ASP A 41 8.61 -10.31 4.91
N ASN A 42 8.34 -9.28 5.73
CA ASN A 42 6.98 -8.91 6.15
C ASN A 42 6.35 -7.82 5.32
N VAL A 43 7.15 -7.01 4.62
CA VAL A 43 6.67 -6.00 3.68
C VAL A 43 7.05 -6.43 2.28
N GLY A 44 6.15 -6.23 1.34
CA GLY A 44 6.41 -6.55 -0.06
C GLY A 44 5.78 -5.56 -1.02
N TYR A 45 6.10 -5.76 -2.29
CA TYR A 45 5.63 -4.95 -3.40
C TYR A 45 5.11 -5.84 -4.54
N ILE A 46 4.19 -5.32 -5.34
CA ILE A 46 3.70 -5.97 -6.55
C ILE A 46 3.46 -4.93 -7.64
N PHE A 47 3.72 -5.34 -8.88
CA PHE A 47 3.31 -4.60 -10.07
C PHE A 47 2.06 -5.25 -10.64
N LEU A 48 0.98 -4.50 -10.78
CA LEU A 48 -0.31 -4.99 -11.25
C LEU A 48 -0.87 -4.00 -12.28
N ASP A 49 -1.31 -4.50 -13.43
CA ASP A 49 -2.15 -3.72 -14.35
C ASP A 49 -3.59 -3.83 -13.86
N LEU A 50 -3.99 -2.89 -13.01
CA LEU A 50 -5.19 -3.03 -12.19
C LEU A 50 -6.47 -2.87 -13.00
N ASP A 51 -6.47 -1.95 -13.97
CA ASP A 51 -7.60 -1.64 -14.83
C ASP A 51 -7.47 -2.20 -16.26
N GLY A 52 -6.34 -2.82 -16.59
CA GLY A 52 -6.10 -3.44 -17.90
C GLY A 52 -5.70 -2.44 -18.98
N ASP A 53 -5.24 -1.24 -18.63
CA ASP A 53 -4.80 -0.22 -19.59
C ASP A 53 -3.37 -0.44 -20.11
N GLY A 54 -2.64 -1.39 -19.52
CA GLY A 54 -1.26 -1.75 -19.86
C GLY A 54 -0.18 -0.98 -19.10
N THR A 55 -0.57 -0.04 -18.25
CA THR A 55 0.27 0.60 -17.23
C THR A 55 0.33 -0.33 -16.03
N MET A 56 1.51 -0.49 -15.45
CA MET A 56 1.66 -1.27 -14.22
C MET A 56 1.60 -0.32 -13.04
N GLU A 57 0.65 -0.51 -12.16
CA GLU A 57 0.57 0.14 -10.86
C GLU A 57 1.51 -0.54 -9.85
N LEU A 58 1.98 0.23 -8.87
CA LEU A 58 2.77 -0.28 -7.76
C LEU A 58 1.91 -0.28 -6.48
N PHE A 59 1.78 -1.47 -5.89
CA PHE A 59 1.26 -1.64 -4.54
C PHE A 59 2.39 -2.05 -3.60
N ILE A 60 2.42 -1.45 -2.42
CA ILE A 60 3.28 -1.85 -1.31
C ILE A 60 2.38 -2.18 -0.12
N GLY A 61 2.64 -3.28 0.59
CA GLY A 61 1.82 -3.65 1.73
C GLY A 61 2.37 -4.80 2.55
N ALA A 62 1.58 -5.23 3.53
CA ALA A 62 1.95 -6.30 4.44
C ALA A 62 1.84 -7.68 3.75
N ILE A 63 2.90 -8.48 3.90
CA ILE A 63 2.91 -9.93 3.74
C ILE A 63 2.65 -10.60 5.10
N GLY A 64 3.23 -10.04 6.14
CA GLY A 64 3.16 -10.52 7.52
C GLY A 64 3.38 -9.39 8.52
N GLY A 65 3.44 -9.73 9.81
CA GLY A 65 3.50 -8.75 10.90
C GLY A 65 2.27 -8.81 11.78
N ASP A 66 2.00 -7.70 12.47
CA ASP A 66 0.86 -7.58 13.39
C ASP A 66 -0.49 -7.75 12.65
N GLU A 67 -1.49 -8.36 13.31
CA GLU A 67 -2.85 -8.50 12.77
C GLU A 67 -3.44 -7.14 12.35
N PHE A 68 -2.99 -6.05 13.00
CA PHE A 68 -3.33 -4.68 12.67
C PHE A 68 -3.08 -4.28 11.21
N VAL A 69 -2.10 -4.88 10.53
CA VAL A 69 -1.77 -4.59 9.12
C VAL A 69 -2.09 -5.72 8.16
N ALA A 70 -2.75 -6.79 8.61
CA ALA A 70 -3.10 -7.92 7.75
C ALA A 70 -3.91 -7.46 6.52
N ASN A 71 -3.47 -7.87 5.31
CA ASN A 71 -4.02 -7.47 4.01
C ASN A 71 -3.96 -5.97 3.68
N ALA A 72 -3.38 -5.12 4.53
CA ALA A 72 -3.37 -3.69 4.30
C ALA A 72 -2.42 -3.32 3.15
N VAL A 73 -2.90 -2.48 2.24
CA VAL A 73 -2.08 -1.74 1.29
C VAL A 73 -1.52 -0.55 2.04
N PHE A 74 -0.20 -0.36 2.03
CA PHE A 74 0.47 0.77 2.66
C PHE A 74 0.45 1.96 1.72
N ASP A 75 1.00 1.79 0.53
CA ASP A 75 1.00 2.79 -0.51
C ASP A 75 0.55 2.19 -1.85
N PHE A 76 -0.23 2.96 -2.60
CA PHE A 76 -0.63 2.66 -3.97
C PHE A 76 -0.20 3.80 -4.89
N TYR A 77 0.65 3.49 -5.89
CA TYR A 77 1.11 4.43 -6.89
C TYR A 77 0.68 4.03 -8.31
N THR A 78 0.33 5.03 -9.12
CA THR A 78 0.24 4.93 -10.58
C THR A 78 1.45 5.60 -11.23
N TYR A 79 1.60 5.48 -12.55
CA TYR A 79 2.64 6.16 -13.31
C TYR A 79 2.03 7.03 -14.40
N GLN A 80 2.18 8.34 -14.24
CA GLN A 80 1.59 9.34 -15.12
C GLN A 80 2.67 10.32 -15.56
N ASP A 81 2.61 10.76 -16.82
CA ASP A 81 3.50 11.80 -17.34
C ASP A 81 4.99 11.57 -17.04
N GLY A 82 5.42 10.30 -17.10
CA GLY A 82 6.82 9.91 -16.92
C GLY A 82 7.31 9.89 -15.47
N HIS A 83 6.43 9.93 -14.46
CA HIS A 83 6.80 9.83 -13.05
C HIS A 83 5.75 9.08 -12.21
N PRO A 84 6.14 8.48 -11.06
CA PRO A 84 5.20 7.90 -10.11
C PRO A 84 4.30 8.96 -9.46
N VAL A 85 3.03 8.63 -9.27
CA VAL A 85 2.04 9.44 -8.55
C VAL A 85 1.41 8.59 -7.46
N LEU A 86 1.50 9.06 -6.21
CA LEU A 86 0.87 8.43 -5.05
C LEU A 86 -0.65 8.68 -5.08
N LEU A 87 -1.44 7.62 -5.01
CA LEU A 87 -2.91 7.68 -5.02
C LEU A 87 -3.51 7.39 -3.64
N ILE A 88 -2.90 6.47 -2.88
CA ILE A 88 -3.29 6.14 -1.50
C ILE A 88 -2.02 6.07 -0.65
N ASP A 89 -2.05 6.74 0.49
CA ASP A 89 -1.18 6.56 1.66
C ASP A 89 -2.06 6.13 2.83
N SER A 90 -1.97 4.85 3.21
CA SER A 90 -2.76 4.30 4.30
C SER A 90 -2.25 4.74 5.65
N MET A 91 -3.19 5.10 6.52
CA MET A 91 -2.90 5.58 7.87
C MET A 91 -3.39 4.59 8.92
N GLU A 92 -2.81 4.64 10.12
CA GLU A 92 -3.20 3.78 11.25
C GLU A 92 -4.72 3.81 11.52
N ARG A 93 -5.34 4.98 11.31
CA ARG A 93 -6.76 5.18 11.52
C ARG A 93 -7.61 5.02 10.28
N ALA A 94 -7.03 4.90 9.08
CA ALA A 94 -7.74 4.78 7.81
C ALA A 94 -6.90 3.90 6.88
N ARG A 95 -7.10 2.58 6.97
CA ARG A 95 -6.30 1.60 6.23
C ARG A 95 -6.98 1.28 4.91
N CYS A 96 -6.19 1.20 3.86
CA CYS A 96 -6.65 0.75 2.57
C CYS A 96 -6.49 -0.78 2.43
N TYR A 97 -7.48 -1.39 1.82
CA TYR A 97 -7.52 -2.78 1.42
C TYR A 97 -7.95 -2.86 -0.04
N ILE A 98 -7.47 -3.87 -0.74
CA ILE A 98 -7.98 -4.21 -2.07
C ILE A 98 -8.96 -5.39 -1.95
N CYS A 99 -10.06 -5.32 -2.67
CA CYS A 99 -11.08 -6.35 -2.75
C CYS A 99 -10.82 -7.31 -3.92
N ASP A 100 -11.36 -8.53 -3.86
CA ASP A 100 -11.26 -9.53 -4.95
C ASP A 100 -11.71 -9.03 -6.34
N ASP A 101 -12.55 -7.99 -6.39
CA ASP A 101 -13.05 -7.36 -7.61
C ASP A 101 -12.22 -6.14 -8.06
N ASN A 102 -11.03 -5.96 -7.48
CA ASN A 102 -10.11 -4.83 -7.68
C ASN A 102 -10.61 -3.48 -7.16
N THR A 103 -11.73 -3.43 -6.43
CA THR A 103 -12.14 -2.22 -5.70
C THR A 103 -11.18 -1.95 -4.54
N LEU A 104 -10.90 -0.69 -4.25
CA LEU A 104 -10.17 -0.29 -3.05
C LEU A 104 -11.15 0.16 -1.98
N VAL A 105 -10.94 -0.29 -0.74
CA VAL A 105 -11.71 0.10 0.43
C VAL A 105 -10.79 0.83 1.40
N ILE A 106 -11.18 2.02 1.81
CA ILE A 106 -10.58 2.70 2.96
C ILE A 106 -11.51 2.46 4.13
N ASP A 107 -11.03 1.70 5.12
CA ASP A 107 -11.78 1.36 6.32
C ASP A 107 -11.13 2.05 7.53
N GLY A 108 -11.89 2.95 8.14
CA GLY A 108 -11.51 3.57 9.40
C GLY A 108 -12.15 4.94 9.61
N ALA A 109 -11.36 5.88 10.11
CA ALA A 109 -11.81 7.18 10.55
C ALA A 109 -10.70 8.22 10.33
N ASN A 110 -10.92 9.13 9.39
CA ASN A 110 -10.06 10.29 9.16
C ASN A 110 -10.21 11.37 10.25
N SER A 111 -11.22 11.25 11.14
CA SER A 111 -11.41 12.15 12.29
C SER A 111 -12.05 11.45 13.50
N ALA A 112 -12.14 12.14 14.64
CA ALA A 112 -12.85 11.61 15.82
C ALA A 112 -14.38 11.56 15.67
N PHE A 113 -14.93 12.18 14.62
CA PHE A 113 -16.36 12.32 14.39
C PHE A 113 -16.85 11.63 13.12
N ASP A 114 -15.93 11.05 12.34
CA ASP A 114 -16.22 10.48 11.03
C ASP A 114 -15.61 9.08 10.94
N THR A 115 -16.47 8.07 10.88
CA THR A 115 -16.08 6.71 10.49
C THR A 115 -16.41 6.61 9.02
N GLU A 116 -15.37 6.50 8.21
CA GLU A 116 -15.44 6.55 6.76
C GLU A 116 -15.11 5.16 6.25
N TYR A 117 -16.14 4.52 5.68
CA TYR A 117 -16.00 3.36 4.84
C TYR A 117 -16.24 3.84 3.42
N SER A 118 -15.16 4.02 2.66
CA SER A 118 -15.23 4.53 1.29
C SER A 118 -14.67 3.52 0.32
N CYS A 119 -15.40 3.30 -0.76
CA CYS A 119 -15.02 2.37 -1.83
C CYS A 119 -14.61 3.18 -3.06
N TYR A 120 -13.58 2.71 -3.76
CA TYR A 120 -13.06 3.36 -4.95
C TYR A 120 -12.83 2.35 -6.06
N SER A 121 -13.25 2.73 -7.27
CA SER A 121 -12.78 2.11 -8.50
C SER A 121 -11.55 2.86 -9.01
N TYR A 122 -10.61 2.12 -9.59
CA TYR A 122 -9.45 2.69 -10.28
C TYR A 122 -9.60 2.55 -11.78
N ALA A 123 -9.36 3.63 -12.52
CA ALA A 123 -9.25 3.60 -13.97
C ALA A 123 -8.43 4.78 -14.50
N ASN A 124 -7.57 4.53 -15.49
CA ASN A 124 -6.72 5.51 -16.19
C ASN A 124 -5.97 6.42 -15.21
N GLY A 125 -5.37 5.82 -14.17
CA GLY A 125 -4.60 6.55 -13.17
C GLY A 125 -5.42 7.42 -12.22
N THR A 126 -6.74 7.23 -12.14
CA THR A 126 -7.63 8.01 -11.26
C THR A 126 -8.46 7.09 -10.38
N LEU A 127 -8.60 7.46 -9.10
CA LEU A 127 -9.56 6.86 -8.18
C LEU A 127 -10.90 7.60 -8.26
N THR A 128 -11.98 6.85 -8.42
CA THR A 128 -13.35 7.36 -8.39
C THR A 128 -14.09 6.68 -7.25
N GLU A 129 -14.59 7.47 -6.32
CA GLU A 129 -15.44 6.99 -5.24
C GLU A 129 -16.72 6.37 -5.80
N ILE A 130 -17.11 5.22 -5.26
CA ILE A 130 -18.28 4.45 -5.66
C ILE A 130 -19.12 4.07 -4.44
N GLU A 131 -20.34 3.60 -4.70
CA GLU A 131 -21.19 3.03 -3.66
C GLU A 131 -20.49 1.83 -2.98
N PRO A 132 -20.73 1.60 -1.67
CA PRO A 132 -20.15 0.48 -0.95
C PRO A 132 -20.35 -0.86 -1.65
N VAL A 133 -19.27 -1.63 -1.78
CA VAL A 133 -19.30 -2.99 -2.31
C VAL A 133 -19.21 -4.02 -1.18
N GLU A 134 -19.96 -5.12 -1.30
CA GLU A 134 -19.77 -6.31 -0.48
C GLU A 134 -18.79 -7.26 -1.18
N SER A 135 -17.49 -7.06 -0.94
CA SER A 135 -16.43 -7.94 -1.44
C SER A 135 -15.41 -8.23 -0.34
N ALA A 136 -14.82 -9.43 -0.38
CA ALA A 136 -13.77 -9.80 0.56
C ALA A 136 -12.47 -9.03 0.25
N TYR A 137 -11.71 -8.70 1.30
CA TYR A 137 -10.35 -8.19 1.16
C TYR A 137 -9.42 -9.31 0.69
N GLN A 138 -8.61 -9.03 -0.32
CA GLN A 138 -7.64 -9.98 -0.86
C GLN A 138 -6.24 -9.70 -0.30
N GLN A 139 -5.48 -10.75 -0.04
CA GLN A 139 -4.04 -10.65 0.15
C GLN A 139 -3.38 -10.63 -1.23
N LEU A 140 -2.76 -9.51 -1.59
CA LEU A 140 -1.95 -9.46 -2.81
C LEU A 140 -0.73 -10.38 -2.68
N ASP A 141 -0.39 -11.03 -3.80
CA ASP A 141 0.78 -11.92 -3.92
C ASP A 141 2.07 -11.09 -4.05
N TYR A 142 2.40 -10.37 -2.99
CA TYR A 142 3.55 -9.48 -2.94
C TYR A 142 4.86 -10.24 -3.08
N THR A 143 5.81 -9.65 -3.82
CA THR A 143 7.21 -10.03 -3.72
C THR A 143 7.80 -9.43 -2.44
N PRO A 144 8.36 -10.23 -1.52
CA PRO A 144 8.98 -9.70 -0.30
C PRO A 144 10.19 -8.81 -0.63
N PHE A 145 10.40 -7.75 0.14
CA PHE A 145 11.57 -6.88 -0.03
C PHE A 145 12.90 -7.60 0.23
N SER A 146 12.91 -8.75 0.90
CA SER A 146 14.12 -9.60 1.05
C SER A 146 14.63 -10.15 -0.28
N GLN A 147 13.79 -10.16 -1.32
CA GLN A 147 14.13 -10.55 -2.69
C GLN A 147 14.46 -9.34 -3.58
N TYR A 148 14.34 -8.11 -3.06
CA TYR A 148 14.60 -6.90 -3.83
C TYR A 148 16.11 -6.76 -4.13
N GLY A 149 16.45 -6.72 -5.43
CA GLY A 149 17.84 -6.55 -5.89
C GLY A 149 18.73 -7.80 -5.81
N ALA A 150 18.15 -8.96 -5.49
CA ALA A 150 18.82 -10.27 -5.49
C ALA A 150 19.02 -10.86 -6.88
#